data_AF-A0A938CBX5-F1
#
_entry.id   AF-A0A938CBX5-F1
#
_cell.length_a   1.000
_cell.length_b   1.000
_cell.length_c   1.000
_cell.angle_alpha   90.00
_cell.angle_beta   90.00
_cell.angle_gamma   90.00
#
_symmetry.space_group_name_H-M   'P 1'
#
loop_
_entity.id
_entity.type
_entity.pdbx_description
1 polymer ?
#
loop_
_entity_poly.entity_id
_entity_poly.type
_entity_poly.pdbx_seq_one_letter_code
_entity_poly.pdbx_strand_id
1 'polypeptide(L)'
;MALSDSRGEPTSTSNRAALDGFEKALGELNAYVGDPLATINNVISADPSFVLGHLLKAHILLLSTERGAEPELKRTVEAAEALSNAANARERGHIRAVRTWLDGHYQGTPNLLEKVLIDHPRDLLALQIGHIGDFFVGDALSLRDR
;
A
#
# COMPACT_ATOMS: atom_id res chain seq x y z
N MET A 1 -20.52 10.00 -0.21
CA MET A 1 -19.57 10.10 -1.35
C MET A 1 -18.21 9.65 -0.87
N ALA A 2 -17.40 9.06 -1.75
CA ALA A 2 -16.03 8.69 -1.41
C ALA A 2 -15.18 9.93 -1.13
N LEU A 3 -14.24 9.80 -0.20
CA LEU A 3 -13.32 10.86 0.20
C LEU A 3 -12.06 10.85 -0.70
N SER A 4 -11.37 11.99 -0.75
CA SER A 4 -10.02 12.08 -1.30
C SER A 4 -9.02 12.21 -0.16
N ASP A 5 -7.82 11.68 -0.39
CA ASP A 5 -6.71 11.73 0.55
C ASP A 5 -6.06 13.14 0.59
N SER A 6 -5.09 13.38 1.46
CA SER A 6 -4.45 14.71 1.64
C SER A 6 -3.76 15.24 0.37
N ARG A 7 -3.48 14.36 -0.60
CA ARG A 7 -2.83 14.68 -1.87
C ARG A 7 -3.83 14.85 -3.02
N GLY A 8 -5.12 14.62 -2.74
CA GLY A 8 -6.20 14.68 -3.72
C GLY A 8 -6.41 13.38 -4.50
N GLU A 9 -5.80 12.27 -4.07
CA GLU A 9 -6.00 10.97 -4.71
C GLU A 9 -7.31 10.33 -4.24
N PRO A 10 -8.05 9.65 -5.12
CA PRO A 10 -9.34 9.05 -4.77
C PRO A 10 -9.14 7.86 -3.83
N THR A 11 -10.10 7.68 -2.92
CA THR A 11 -10.22 6.50 -2.06
C THR A 11 -11.56 5.82 -2.30
N SER A 12 -11.73 4.57 -1.89
CA SER A 12 -13.04 3.89 -1.87
C SER A 12 -13.86 4.18 -0.60
N THR A 13 -13.26 4.79 0.42
CA THR A 13 -13.91 5.00 1.71
C THR A 13 -14.71 6.30 1.77
N SER A 14 -15.82 6.26 2.50
CA SER A 14 -16.52 7.46 2.97
C SER A 14 -16.29 7.74 4.46
N ASN A 15 -15.47 6.94 5.13
CA ASN A 15 -15.20 7.03 6.57
C ASN A 15 -13.99 7.96 6.83
N ARG A 16 -14.27 9.14 7.39
CA ARG A 16 -13.26 10.16 7.68
C ARG A 16 -12.21 9.66 8.68
N ALA A 17 -12.63 8.97 9.73
CA ALA A 17 -11.71 8.49 10.78
C ALA A 17 -10.73 7.43 10.24
N ALA A 18 -11.20 6.54 9.37
CA ALA A 18 -10.34 5.56 8.71
C ALA A 18 -9.29 6.25 7.81
N LEU A 19 -9.71 7.25 7.05
CA LEU A 19 -8.81 8.01 6.19
C LEU A 19 -7.80 8.84 7.00
N ASP A 20 -8.21 9.48 8.09
CA ASP A 20 -7.28 10.22 8.97
C ASP A 20 -6.23 9.29 9.61
N GLY A 21 -6.65 8.09 10.03
CA GLY A 21 -5.73 7.08 10.55
C GLY A 21 -4.77 6.56 9.49
N PHE A 22 -5.23 6.39 8.25
CA PHE A 22 -4.36 6.07 7.09
C PHE A 22 -3.33 7.16 6.82
N GLU A 23 -3.75 8.43 6.79
CA GLU A 23 -2.85 9.56 6.56
C GLU A 23 -1.76 9.63 7.63
N LYS A 24 -2.14 9.39 8.90
CA LYS A 24 -1.19 9.28 10.01
C LYS A 24 -0.20 8.14 9.78
N ALA A 25 -0.68 6.92 9.54
CA ALA A 25 0.19 5.75 9.34
C ALA A 25 1.09 5.89 8.10
N LEU A 26 0.59 6.49 7.02
CA LEU A 26 1.36 6.77 5.82
C LEU A 26 2.44 7.84 6.09
N GLY A 27 2.14 8.86 6.89
CA GLY A 27 3.12 9.84 7.34
C GLY A 27 4.22 9.23 8.22
N GLU A 28 3.84 8.34 9.15
CA GLU A 28 4.77 7.57 9.99
C GLU A 28 5.73 6.71 9.14
N LEU A 29 5.18 5.96 8.18
CA LEU A 29 5.97 5.18 7.22
C LEU A 29 6.89 6.07 6.38
N ASN A 30 6.40 7.22 5.91
CA ASN A 30 7.16 8.11 5.04
C ASN A 30 8.32 8.82 5.73
N ALA A 31 8.11 9.23 6.98
CA ALA A 31 9.15 9.84 7.78
C ALA A 31 10.04 8.82 8.51
N TYR A 32 9.74 7.52 8.41
CA TYR A 32 10.39 6.45 9.17
C TYR A 32 10.36 6.69 10.70
N VAL A 33 9.21 7.12 11.22
CA VAL A 33 8.98 7.41 12.65
C VAL A 33 7.76 6.68 13.19
N GLY A 34 7.70 6.50 14.50
CA GLY A 34 6.55 5.90 15.17
C GLY A 34 6.40 4.40 14.85
N ASP A 35 5.15 3.93 14.85
CA ASP A 35 4.78 2.55 14.55
C ASP A 35 3.60 2.52 13.56
N PRO A 36 3.88 2.66 12.24
CA PRO A 36 2.83 2.70 11.23
C PRO A 36 2.02 1.40 11.18
N LEU A 37 2.60 0.26 11.57
CA LEU A 37 1.92 -1.03 11.59
C LEU A 37 0.87 -1.08 12.72
N ALA A 38 1.22 -0.62 13.93
CA ALA A 38 0.26 -0.50 15.01
C ALA A 38 -0.86 0.50 14.68
N THR A 39 -0.50 1.66 14.12
CA THR A 39 -1.49 2.68 13.71
C THR A 39 -2.47 2.11 12.69
N ILE A 40 -1.99 1.46 11.63
CA ILE A 40 -2.89 0.93 10.59
C ILE A 40 -3.70 -0.29 11.04
N ASN A 41 -3.17 -1.12 11.94
CA ASN A 41 -3.94 -2.22 12.53
C ASN A 41 -5.14 -1.73 13.34
N ASN A 42 -4.99 -0.63 14.09
CA ASN A 42 -6.10 -0.01 14.81
C ASN A 42 -7.19 0.50 13.86
N VAL A 43 -6.79 1.09 12.73
CA VAL A 43 -7.71 1.55 11.68
C VAL A 43 -8.48 0.38 11.08
N ILE A 44 -7.79 -0.69 10.66
CA ILE A 44 -8.41 -1.88 10.08
C ILE A 44 -9.36 -2.55 11.09
N SER A 45 -9.00 -2.56 12.38
CA SER A 45 -9.85 -3.14 13.42
C SER A 45 -11.16 -2.36 13.60
N ALA A 46 -11.12 -1.03 13.43
CA ALA A 46 -12.29 -0.17 13.49
C ALA A 46 -13.11 -0.17 12.18
N ASP A 47 -12.46 -0.34 11.03
CA ASP A 47 -13.09 -0.40 9.71
C ASP A 47 -12.45 -1.50 8.83
N PRO A 48 -12.91 -2.76 8.97
CA PRO A 48 -12.34 -3.88 8.23
C PRO A 48 -12.57 -3.80 6.71
N SER A 49 -13.50 -2.94 6.27
CA SER A 49 -13.83 -2.73 4.85
C SER A 49 -12.90 -1.73 4.15
N PHE A 50 -11.98 -1.12 4.90
CA PHE A 50 -11.11 -0.07 4.38
C PHE A 50 -9.92 -0.63 3.59
N VAL A 51 -10.05 -0.59 2.26
CA VAL A 51 -9.09 -1.19 1.30
C VAL A 51 -7.66 -0.65 1.47
N LEU A 52 -7.48 0.67 1.49
CA LEU A 52 -6.16 1.29 1.65
C LEU A 52 -5.47 0.93 2.98
N GLY A 53 -6.25 0.62 4.02
CA GLY A 53 -5.73 0.14 5.29
C GLY A 53 -4.99 -1.19 5.12
N HIS A 54 -5.66 -2.18 4.52
CA HIS A 54 -5.05 -3.48 4.22
C HIS A 54 -3.86 -3.34 3.27
N LEU A 55 -3.94 -2.46 2.27
CA LEU A 55 -2.84 -2.23 1.33
C LEU A 55 -1.60 -1.64 2.00
N LEU A 56 -1.75 -0.62 2.85
CA LEU A 56 -0.63 -0.07 3.60
C LEU A 56 0.00 -1.12 4.51
N LYS A 57 -0.82 -1.89 5.23
CA LYS A 57 -0.34 -3.00 6.06
C LYS A 57 0.44 -4.04 5.22
N ALA A 58 -0.10 -4.45 4.08
CA ALA A 58 0.56 -5.41 3.20
C ALA A 58 1.92 -4.89 2.70
N HIS A 59 2.01 -3.61 2.31
CA HIS A 59 3.28 -2.99 1.92
C HIS A 59 4.28 -2.93 3.07
N ILE A 60 3.86 -2.61 4.31
CA ILE A 60 4.76 -2.62 5.47
C ILE A 60 5.30 -4.03 5.76
N LEU A 61 4.43 -5.05 5.70
CA LEU A 61 4.83 -6.45 5.90
C LEU A 61 5.77 -6.94 4.79
N LEU A 62 5.55 -6.47 3.56
CA LEU A 62 6.42 -6.74 2.42
C LEU A 62 7.83 -6.17 2.66
N LEU A 63 7.90 -4.92 3.15
CA LEU A 63 9.17 -4.24 3.42
C LEU A 63 10.00 -4.86 4.55
N SER A 64 9.39 -5.61 5.48
CA SER A 64 10.16 -6.25 6.56
C SER A 64 11.07 -7.35 6.03
N THR A 65 10.72 -7.98 4.90
CA THR A 65 11.44 -9.12 4.30
C THR A 65 11.65 -10.30 5.27
N GLU A 66 10.87 -10.36 6.35
CA GLU A 66 10.96 -11.40 7.36
C GLU A 66 10.08 -12.60 6.98
N ARG A 67 10.64 -13.81 6.95
CA ARG A 67 9.85 -15.03 6.68
C ARG A 67 8.67 -15.22 7.64
N GLY A 68 8.81 -14.75 8.88
CA GLY A 68 7.74 -14.80 9.88
C GLY A 68 6.51 -13.95 9.54
N ALA A 69 6.68 -12.93 8.68
CA ALA A 69 5.60 -12.04 8.27
C ALA A 69 4.75 -12.62 7.11
N GLU A 70 5.24 -13.61 6.38
CA GLU A 70 4.59 -14.17 5.19
C GLU A 70 3.14 -14.67 5.44
N PRO A 71 2.83 -15.38 6.55
CA PRO A 71 1.46 -15.80 6.83
C PRO A 71 0.51 -14.62 7.11
N GLU A 72 1.00 -13.53 7.70
CA GLU A 72 0.20 -12.31 7.92
C GLU A 72 0.05 -11.51 6.62
N LEU A 73 1.11 -11.42 5.81
CA LEU A 73 1.06 -10.80 4.50
C LEU A 73 0.01 -11.48 3.62
N LYS A 74 0.04 -12.82 3.55
CA LYS A 74 -0.94 -13.60 2.79
C LYS A 74 -2.38 -13.27 3.21
N ARG A 75 -2.67 -13.33 4.51
CA ARG A 75 -4.00 -12.99 5.05
C ARG A 75 -4.41 -11.56 4.72
N THR A 76 -3.48 -10.62 4.80
CA THR A 76 -3.74 -9.20 4.50
C THR A 76 -4.02 -8.97 3.02
N VAL A 77 -3.27 -9.62 2.12
CA VAL A 77 -3.51 -9.56 0.67
C VAL A 77 -4.87 -10.16 0.31
N GLU A 78 -5.19 -11.34 0.84
CA GLU A 78 -6.49 -12.00 0.61
C GLU A 78 -7.66 -11.14 1.11
N ALA A 79 -7.51 -10.44 2.25
CA ALA A 79 -8.50 -9.50 2.75
C ALA A 79 -8.69 -8.29 1.80
N ALA A 80 -7.61 -7.72 1.27
CA ALA A 80 -7.69 -6.64 0.29
C ALA A 80 -8.33 -7.11 -1.03
N GLU A 81 -8.01 -8.31 -1.50
CA GLU A 81 -8.60 -8.91 -2.71
C GLU A 81 -10.10 -9.16 -2.57
N ALA A 82 -10.56 -9.60 -1.41
CA ALA A 82 -11.98 -9.78 -1.12
C ALA A 82 -12.79 -8.46 -1.22
N LEU A 83 -12.12 -7.31 -1.03
CA LEU A 83 -12.72 -5.97 -1.12
C LEU A 83 -12.57 -5.35 -2.53
N SER A 84 -11.98 -6.06 -3.50
CA SER A 84 -11.65 -5.53 -4.83
C SER A 84 -12.83 -4.96 -5.63
N ASN A 85 -14.06 -5.45 -5.37
CA ASN A 85 -15.28 -4.93 -6.00
C ASN A 85 -15.62 -3.50 -5.56
N ALA A 86 -15.25 -3.11 -4.33
CA ALA A 86 -15.42 -1.76 -3.81
C ALA A 86 -14.22 -0.86 -4.11
N ALA A 87 -13.07 -1.45 -4.46
CA ALA A 87 -11.82 -0.74 -4.70
C ALA A 87 -11.88 0.11 -5.97
N ASN A 88 -11.24 1.27 -5.96
CA ASN A 88 -11.04 2.12 -7.13
C ASN A 88 -9.82 1.69 -7.97
N ALA A 89 -9.50 2.43 -9.04
CA ALA A 89 -8.41 2.06 -9.95
C ALA A 89 -7.02 2.02 -9.27
N ARG A 90 -6.70 3.06 -8.49
CA ARG A 90 -5.49 3.16 -7.64
C ARG A 90 -5.34 1.95 -6.73
N GLU A 91 -6.37 1.67 -5.94
CA GLU A 91 -6.38 0.58 -4.96
C GLU A 91 -6.21 -0.79 -5.64
N ARG A 92 -6.90 -1.03 -6.76
CA ARG A 92 -6.72 -2.27 -7.54
C ARG A 92 -5.29 -2.40 -8.10
N GLY A 93 -4.62 -1.29 -8.40
CA GLY A 93 -3.20 -1.29 -8.77
C GLY A 93 -2.31 -1.81 -7.65
N HIS A 94 -2.51 -1.30 -6.43
CA HIS A 94 -1.80 -1.80 -5.26
C HIS A 94 -2.12 -3.26 -4.93
N ILE A 95 -3.38 -3.69 -5.03
CA ILE A 95 -3.78 -5.10 -4.83
C ILE A 95 -2.93 -6.00 -5.75
N ARG A 96 -2.84 -5.66 -7.04
CA ARG A 96 -1.98 -6.40 -7.98
C ARG A 96 -0.51 -6.39 -7.57
N ALA A 97 0.01 -5.27 -7.10
CA ALA A 97 1.40 -5.15 -6.69
C ALA A 97 1.72 -6.07 -5.49
N VAL A 98 0.92 -6.03 -4.42
CA VAL A 98 1.15 -6.86 -3.23
C VAL A 98 0.93 -8.35 -3.50
N ARG A 99 -0.02 -8.71 -4.38
CA ARG A 99 -0.20 -10.09 -4.86
C ARG A 99 1.02 -10.58 -5.64
N THR A 100 1.52 -9.76 -6.55
CA THR A 100 2.70 -10.07 -7.38
C THR A 100 3.93 -10.36 -6.51
N TRP A 101 4.14 -9.57 -5.46
CA TRP A 101 5.19 -9.84 -4.48
C TRP A 101 4.97 -11.17 -3.74
N LEU A 102 3.75 -11.40 -3.25
CA LEU A 102 3.40 -12.62 -2.52
C LEU A 102 3.61 -13.89 -3.37
N ASP A 103 3.43 -13.78 -4.69
CA ASP A 103 3.72 -14.85 -5.66
C ASP A 103 5.21 -15.03 -5.96
N GLY A 104 6.11 -14.28 -5.32
CA GLY A 104 7.55 -14.33 -5.52
C GLY A 104 8.05 -13.56 -6.74
N HIS A 105 7.18 -12.82 -7.44
CA HIS A 105 7.55 -12.02 -8.61
C HIS A 105 8.04 -10.63 -8.18
N TYR A 106 9.14 -10.58 -7.42
CA TYR A 106 9.63 -9.35 -6.79
C TYR A 106 9.86 -8.21 -7.80
N GLN A 107 10.47 -8.50 -8.95
CA GLN A 107 10.68 -7.53 -10.04
C GLN A 107 9.39 -6.95 -10.63
N GLY A 108 8.28 -7.68 -10.57
CA GLY A 108 6.99 -7.21 -11.09
C GLY A 108 6.33 -6.16 -10.20
N THR A 109 6.70 -6.10 -8.93
CA THR A 109 6.04 -5.24 -7.93
C THR A 109 6.29 -3.75 -8.19
N PRO A 110 7.54 -3.28 -8.33
CA PRO A 110 7.81 -1.85 -8.60
C PRO A 110 7.23 -1.38 -9.95
N ASN A 111 7.25 -2.25 -10.96
CA ASN A 111 6.65 -1.96 -12.28
C ASN A 111 5.13 -1.75 -12.20
N LEU A 112 4.44 -2.47 -11.31
CA LEU A 112 3.01 -2.26 -11.09
C LEU A 112 2.73 -0.97 -10.33
N LEU A 113 3.59 -0.59 -9.38
CA LEU A 113 3.48 0.68 -8.67
C LEU A 113 3.82 1.88 -9.57
N GLU A 114 4.74 1.73 -10.51
CA GLU A 114 4.98 2.73 -11.55
C GLU A 114 3.73 2.98 -12.39
N LYS A 115 3.03 1.91 -12.81
CA LYS A 115 1.75 2.05 -13.52
C LYS A 115 0.69 2.77 -12.69
N VAL A 116 0.67 2.58 -11.37
CA VAL A 116 -0.19 3.37 -10.48
C VAL A 116 0.19 4.84 -10.55
N LEU A 117 1.48 5.17 -10.47
CA LEU A 117 1.97 6.56 -10.50
C LEU A 117 1.72 7.28 -11.83
N ILE A 118 1.61 6.56 -12.96
CA ILE A 118 1.22 7.16 -14.24
C ILE A 118 -0.19 7.76 -14.16
N ASP A 119 -1.13 7.02 -13.56
CA ASP A 119 -2.54 7.44 -13.44
C ASP A 119 -2.79 8.30 -12.17
N HIS A 120 -1.98 8.08 -11.13
CA HIS A 120 -2.10 8.65 -9.78
C HIS A 120 -0.76 9.24 -9.33
N PRO A 121 -0.27 10.32 -9.97
CA PRO A 121 1.09 10.83 -9.78
C PRO A 121 1.36 11.40 -8.38
N ARG A 122 0.34 11.59 -7.54
CA ARG A 122 0.51 12.06 -6.16
C ARG A 122 0.36 10.95 -5.12
N ASP A 123 0.29 9.69 -5.56
CA ASP A 123 0.21 8.55 -4.67
C ASP A 123 1.53 8.31 -3.94
N LEU A 124 1.65 8.89 -2.74
CA LEU A 124 2.86 8.79 -1.92
C LEU A 124 3.20 7.34 -1.55
N LEU A 125 2.18 6.48 -1.34
CA LEU A 125 2.41 5.08 -0.99
C LEU A 125 3.03 4.35 -2.19
N ALA A 126 2.50 4.55 -3.40
CA ALA A 126 3.07 3.94 -4.61
C ALA A 126 4.49 4.44 -4.87
N LEU A 127 4.76 5.74 -4.68
CA LEU A 127 6.07 6.34 -4.86
C LEU A 127 7.11 5.72 -3.91
N GLN A 128 6.84 5.76 -2.62
CA GLN A 128 7.80 5.29 -1.62
C GLN A 128 8.04 3.78 -1.72
N ILE A 129 6.99 2.98 -1.86
CA ILE A 129 7.15 1.52 -1.96
C ILE A 129 7.79 1.13 -3.29
N GLY A 130 7.44 1.80 -4.39
CA GLY A 130 8.06 1.58 -5.70
C GLY A 130 9.57 1.82 -5.63
N HIS A 131 9.97 2.96 -5.05
CA HIS A 131 11.37 3.33 -4.89
C HIS A 131 12.14 2.33 -3.98
N ILE A 132 11.58 1.92 -2.84
CA ILE A 132 12.23 0.89 -2.00
C ILE A 132 12.28 -0.47 -2.72
N GLY A 133 11.24 -0.80 -3.49
CA GLY A 133 11.19 -2.01 -4.30
C GLY A 133 12.29 -2.05 -5.36
N ASP A 134 12.54 -0.95 -6.07
CA ASP A 134 13.63 -0.83 -7.05
C ASP A 134 15.00 -1.10 -6.40
N PHE A 135 15.20 -0.60 -5.17
CA PHE A 135 16.38 -0.91 -4.36
C PHE A 135 16.51 -2.42 -4.04
N PHE A 136 15.41 -3.08 -3.62
CA PHE A 136 15.43 -4.51 -3.31
C PHE A 136 15.75 -5.40 -4.51
N VAL A 137 15.33 -5.00 -5.70
CA VAL A 137 15.58 -5.78 -6.93
C VAL A 137 16.86 -5.37 -7.66
N GLY A 138 17.58 -4.36 -7.15
CA GLY A 138 18.84 -3.87 -7.70
C GLY A 138 18.69 -3.08 -9.01
N ASP A 139 17.52 -2.51 -9.29
CA ASP A 139 17.30 -1.68 -10.47
C ASP A 139 17.71 -0.22 -10.19
N ALA A 140 18.99 0.06 -10.37
CA ALA A 140 19.57 1.37 -10.10
C ALA A 140 19.04 2.48 -11.03
N LEU A 141 18.54 2.15 -12.23
CA LEU A 141 18.01 3.13 -13.16
C LEU A 141 16.62 3.58 -12.70
N SER A 142 15.72 2.63 -12.47
CA SER A 142 14.38 2.92 -11.96
C SER A 142 14.45 3.62 -10.60
N LEU A 143 15.37 3.20 -9.71
CA LEU A 143 15.59 3.84 -8.42
C LEU A 143 15.96 5.34 -8.54
N ARG A 144 16.76 5.71 -9.53
CA ARG A 144 17.18 7.11 -9.76
C ARG A 144 16.07 7.94 -10.42
N ASP A 145 15.34 7.33 -11.35
CA ASP A 145 14.44 8.05 -12.27
C ASP A 145 12.98 8.14 -11.77
N ARG A 146 12.61 7.36 -10.74
CA ARG A 146 11.24 7.31 -10.19
C ARG A 146 10.81 8.59 -9.46
#